data_AF-A0A3D2SLK3-F1
#
_entry.id   AF-A0A3D2SLK3-F1
#
_cell.length_a   1.000
_cell.length_b   1.000
_cell.length_c   1.000
_cell.angle_alpha   90.00
_cell.angle_beta   90.00
_cell.angle_gamma   90.00
#
_symmetry.space_group_name_H-M   'P 1'
#
loop_
_entity.id
_entity.type
_entity.pdbx_description
1 polymer ?
#
loop_
_entity_poly.entity_id
_entity_poly.type
_entity_poly.pdbx_seq_one_letter_code
_entity_poly.pdbx_strand_id
1 'polypeptide(L)'
;YTVKTQEFSQKIKNAIQYYKVKNYQGEVTESYLILDQVLAQMQAYESELPNDPTLRRLFYYDYIYALNFRDRYHEAIQILSKLDQPYEQMPPYVRQAAADSFLKVRQPKQAEYLYKSLLKEKNYPDYSVYSGLYYALIEQEKFDEANKLIQEMDHLLPTFRYSAAKGVDKTTHEDRAEYLALKGLNYAYRNEQAKAERYFQDLVAKAPNNIGYQNNLATVQRWREKPLTSSATLSQFNGIEPVSISTLVNQMQNSQALSRVADWREQNQLLTLTAPDDTGVQQSKKELEDRNHASIQHQSTFSRSRADQPEVLQNLTGSSEREHQTRINSPWFADDYRAYVDLVQRKAEFKGEDLTDERYGVGLEWANNRRWANLQLSQRSHSNDVGIQLDWSQWLNDHWQYVLGFDSQADIPLQALKQGDDGKAYKAQLLWQANESRKAGLAYQFTDIDDGNHRHEIVGYFTQQIYQAPHHITRMTLRNEYDKNSDVQVNYFNPRYSNSAEVILTHDWTTWRNYERHFSQHFEVGTGAFSQADYSTKALFNVLYRHDWQLSRTWSMNYGIGWSNHPYDEENEHKTYAQFGFEGRF
;
A
#
# COMPACT_ATOMS: atom_id res chain seq x y z
N TYR A 1 49.89 -21.50 -4.95
CA TYR A 1 48.42 -21.56 -4.99
C TYR A 1 47.78 -21.21 -3.65
N THR A 2 48.10 -21.90 -2.54
CA THR A 2 47.64 -21.51 -1.19
C THR A 2 47.93 -20.05 -0.83
N VAL A 3 49.10 -19.54 -1.21
CA VAL A 3 49.49 -18.12 -1.04
C VAL A 3 48.54 -17.17 -1.78
N LYS A 4 48.08 -17.53 -2.99
CA LYS A 4 47.21 -16.68 -3.80
C LYS A 4 45.78 -16.63 -3.24
N THR A 5 45.27 -17.75 -2.72
CA THR A 5 43.96 -17.77 -2.02
C THR A 5 44.00 -16.93 -0.74
N GLN A 6 45.08 -17.03 0.04
CA GLN A 6 45.27 -16.18 1.23
C GLN A 6 45.40 -14.69 0.87
N GLU A 7 46.06 -14.37 -0.25
CA GLU A 7 46.16 -13.02 -0.78
C GLU A 7 44.78 -12.43 -1.11
N PHE A 8 43.91 -13.19 -1.80
CA PHE A 8 42.54 -12.75 -2.07
C PHE A 8 41.75 -12.52 -0.79
N SER A 9 41.81 -13.44 0.17
CA SER A 9 41.14 -13.28 1.47
C SER A 9 41.56 -11.97 2.17
N GLN A 10 42.85 -11.63 2.14
CA GLN A 10 43.35 -10.39 2.74
C GLN A 10 42.91 -9.15 1.94
N LYS A 11 42.96 -9.21 0.60
CA LYS A 11 42.49 -8.12 -0.27
C LYS A 11 40.99 -7.82 -0.06
N ILE A 12 40.15 -8.86 0.07
CA ILE A 12 38.72 -8.72 0.37
C ILE A 12 38.54 -8.01 1.72
N LYS A 13 39.24 -8.45 2.78
CA LYS A 13 39.17 -7.80 4.10
C LYS A 13 39.54 -6.32 4.04
N ASN A 14 40.63 -5.98 3.33
CA ASN A 14 41.07 -4.60 3.17
C ASN A 14 40.03 -3.77 2.39
N ALA A 15 39.45 -4.32 1.33
CA ALA A 15 38.40 -3.67 0.55
C ALA A 15 37.14 -3.40 1.38
N ILE A 16 36.71 -4.36 2.21
CA ILE A 16 35.57 -4.20 3.12
C ILE A 16 35.84 -3.10 4.16
N GLN A 17 37.05 -3.02 4.71
CA GLN A 17 37.40 -1.96 5.65
C GLN A 17 37.42 -0.59 4.96
N TYR A 18 37.96 -0.50 3.74
CA TYR A 18 37.91 0.71 2.94
C TYR A 18 36.47 1.16 2.66
N TYR A 19 35.59 0.23 2.26
CA TYR A 19 34.17 0.49 2.08
C TYR A 19 33.54 1.10 3.34
N LYS A 20 33.77 0.50 4.52
CA LYS A 20 33.21 0.98 5.79
C LYS A 20 33.63 2.42 6.09
N VAL A 21 34.89 2.76 5.86
CA VAL A 21 35.41 4.13 6.06
C VAL A 21 34.79 5.12 5.08
N LYS A 22 34.71 4.77 3.80
CA LYS A 22 34.14 5.64 2.76
C LYS A 22 32.64 5.86 2.91
N ASN A 23 31.91 4.81 3.28
CA ASN A 23 30.48 4.91 3.56
C ASN A 23 30.21 5.83 4.76
N TYR A 24 31.03 5.76 5.82
CA TYR A 24 30.97 6.69 6.94
C TYR A 24 31.21 8.16 6.54
N GLN A 25 32.02 8.39 5.48
CA GLN A 25 32.30 9.73 4.93
C GLN A 25 31.23 10.22 3.95
N GLY A 26 30.20 9.42 3.63
CA GLY A 26 29.17 9.76 2.65
C GLY A 26 29.59 9.57 1.18
N GLU A 27 30.75 8.97 0.92
CA GLU A 27 31.32 8.77 -0.41
C GLU A 27 30.90 7.39 -1.00
N VAL A 28 29.58 7.18 -1.14
CA VAL A 28 29.03 5.84 -1.44
C VAL A 28 29.47 5.30 -2.80
N THR A 29 29.58 6.14 -3.83
CA THR A 29 29.94 5.73 -5.20
C THR A 29 31.36 5.17 -5.30
N GLU A 30 32.30 5.66 -4.49
CA GLU A 30 33.70 5.20 -4.50
C GLU A 30 33.95 4.04 -3.53
N SER A 31 33.00 3.76 -2.63
CA SER A 31 33.18 2.84 -1.50
C SER A 31 33.52 1.41 -1.93
N TYR A 32 33.02 0.96 -3.08
CA TYR A 32 33.24 -0.39 -3.60
C TYR A 32 34.40 -0.53 -4.60
N LEU A 33 35.06 0.56 -4.99
CA LEU A 33 36.07 0.55 -6.06
C LEU A 33 37.14 -0.52 -5.88
N ILE A 34 37.68 -0.64 -4.65
CA ILE A 34 38.71 -1.64 -4.34
C ILE A 34 38.15 -3.06 -4.41
N LEU A 35 36.92 -3.27 -3.94
CA LEU A 35 36.28 -4.59 -3.97
C LEU A 35 35.99 -5.03 -5.41
N ASP A 36 35.54 -4.12 -6.26
CA ASP A 36 35.29 -4.39 -7.68
C ASP A 36 36.58 -4.82 -8.41
N GLN A 37 37.71 -4.19 -8.09
CA GLN A 37 39.02 -4.61 -8.62
C GLN A 37 39.41 -6.01 -8.14
N VAL A 38 39.17 -6.33 -6.87
CA VAL A 38 39.45 -7.66 -6.31
C VAL A 38 38.58 -8.72 -6.99
N LEU A 39 37.29 -8.45 -7.17
CA LEU A 39 36.36 -9.36 -7.86
C LEU A 39 36.75 -9.60 -9.31
N ALA A 40 37.19 -8.57 -10.04
CA ALA A 40 37.69 -8.71 -11.40
C ALA A 40 38.96 -9.59 -11.46
N GLN A 41 39.88 -9.43 -10.50
CA GLN A 41 41.07 -10.28 -10.39
C GLN A 41 40.71 -11.73 -10.06
N MET A 42 39.73 -11.95 -9.18
CA MET A 42 39.24 -13.30 -8.86
C MET A 42 38.61 -13.97 -10.08
N GLN A 43 37.74 -13.25 -10.79
CA GLN A 43 37.09 -13.74 -12.00
C GLN A 43 38.11 -14.16 -13.07
N ALA A 44 39.13 -13.34 -13.32
CA ALA A 44 40.20 -13.66 -14.26
C ALA A 44 41.03 -14.89 -13.80
N TYR A 45 41.25 -15.03 -12.50
CA TYR A 45 42.02 -16.15 -11.94
C TYR A 45 41.26 -17.48 -11.93
N GLU A 46 39.93 -17.48 -12.10
CA GLU A 46 39.13 -18.71 -12.05
C GLU A 46 39.60 -19.77 -13.07
N SER A 47 39.99 -19.35 -14.28
CA SER A 47 40.49 -20.25 -15.33
C SER A 47 41.86 -20.86 -15.03
N GLU A 48 42.64 -20.25 -14.14
CA GLU A 48 43.98 -20.69 -13.71
C GLU A 48 43.93 -21.56 -12.44
N LEU A 49 42.74 -21.88 -11.93
CA LEU A 49 42.59 -22.65 -10.70
C LEU A 49 43.14 -24.08 -10.85
N PRO A 50 44.01 -24.53 -9.92
CA PRO A 50 44.47 -25.92 -9.89
C PRO A 50 43.31 -26.91 -9.90
N ASN A 51 43.50 -28.09 -10.48
CA ASN A 51 42.55 -29.21 -10.40
C ASN A 51 42.48 -29.85 -8.99
N ASP A 52 42.91 -29.14 -7.94
CA ASP A 52 42.78 -29.57 -6.54
C ASP A 52 41.39 -29.15 -6.00
N PRO A 53 40.53 -30.10 -5.62
CA PRO A 53 39.18 -29.80 -5.12
C PRO A 53 39.17 -28.91 -3.88
N THR A 54 40.16 -29.03 -2.99
CA THR A 54 40.22 -28.26 -1.74
C THR A 54 40.58 -26.80 -2.01
N LEU A 55 41.58 -26.56 -2.87
CA LEU A 55 41.97 -25.20 -3.24
C LEU A 55 40.86 -24.49 -4.03
N ARG A 56 40.14 -25.20 -4.90
CA ARG A 56 38.96 -24.66 -5.59
C ARG A 56 37.86 -24.27 -4.63
N ARG A 57 37.53 -25.13 -3.66
CA ARG A 57 36.52 -24.82 -2.63
C ARG A 57 36.88 -23.56 -1.85
N LEU A 58 38.12 -23.46 -1.35
CA LEU A 58 38.57 -22.28 -0.59
C LEU A 58 38.50 -21.00 -1.42
N PHE A 59 38.87 -21.06 -2.70
CA PHE A 59 38.73 -19.92 -3.61
C PHE A 59 37.25 -19.51 -3.77
N TYR A 60 36.36 -20.46 -4.03
CA TYR A 60 34.94 -20.18 -4.22
C TYR A 60 34.26 -19.66 -2.96
N TYR A 61 34.67 -20.11 -1.77
CA TYR A 61 34.17 -19.56 -0.50
C TYR A 61 34.43 -18.06 -0.36
N ASP A 62 35.67 -17.64 -0.58
CA ASP A 62 36.04 -16.23 -0.53
C ASP A 62 35.37 -15.44 -1.66
N TYR A 63 35.18 -16.07 -2.83
CA TYR A 63 34.53 -15.42 -3.96
C TYR A 63 33.03 -15.17 -3.70
N ILE A 64 32.31 -16.15 -3.16
CA ILE A 64 30.91 -16.02 -2.74
C ILE A 64 30.76 -14.91 -1.71
N TYR A 65 31.63 -14.89 -0.70
CA TYR A 65 31.61 -13.86 0.34
C TYR A 65 31.84 -12.47 -0.23
N ALA A 66 32.82 -12.30 -1.13
CA ALA A 66 33.10 -11.03 -1.78
C ALA A 66 31.96 -10.56 -2.71
N LEU A 67 31.35 -11.48 -3.46
CA LEU A 67 30.22 -11.19 -4.34
C LEU A 67 28.98 -10.78 -3.54
N ASN A 68 28.69 -11.50 -2.45
CA ASN A 68 27.59 -11.17 -1.55
C ASN A 68 27.79 -9.79 -0.91
N PHE A 69 28.98 -9.49 -0.39
CA PHE A 69 29.27 -8.17 0.17
C PHE A 69 29.13 -7.05 -0.88
N ARG A 70 29.38 -7.36 -2.16
CA ARG A 70 29.23 -6.41 -3.27
C ARG A 70 27.81 -6.36 -3.85
N ASP A 71 26.82 -6.93 -3.17
CA ASP A 71 25.42 -6.99 -3.62
C ASP A 71 25.22 -7.77 -4.94
N ARG A 72 26.21 -8.55 -5.38
CA ARG A 72 26.17 -9.41 -6.59
C ARG A 72 25.59 -10.79 -6.26
N TYR A 73 24.39 -10.78 -5.67
CA TYR A 73 23.75 -11.96 -5.08
C TYR A 73 23.47 -13.10 -6.08
N HIS A 74 23.04 -12.77 -7.30
CA HIS A 74 22.81 -13.76 -8.35
C HIS A 74 24.10 -14.51 -8.72
N GLU A 75 25.22 -13.79 -8.81
CA GLU A 75 26.51 -14.38 -9.13
C GLU A 75 27.05 -15.20 -7.95
N ALA A 76 26.86 -14.75 -6.72
CA ALA A 76 27.20 -15.53 -5.53
C ALA A 76 26.49 -16.90 -5.55
N ILE A 77 25.21 -16.96 -5.93
CA ILE A 77 24.46 -18.22 -6.05
C ILE A 77 24.96 -19.08 -7.23
N GLN A 78 25.33 -18.46 -8.36
CA GLN A 78 25.95 -19.19 -9.47
C GLN A 78 27.27 -19.83 -9.05
N ILE A 79 28.13 -19.12 -8.32
CA ILE A 79 29.37 -19.69 -7.79
C ILE A 79 29.08 -20.77 -6.74
N LEU A 80 28.08 -20.57 -5.88
CA LEU A 80 27.64 -21.57 -4.90
C LEU A 80 27.27 -22.91 -5.56
N SER A 81 26.63 -22.91 -6.73
CA SER A 81 26.29 -24.15 -7.46
C SER A 81 27.50 -24.93 -8.00
N LYS A 82 28.70 -24.33 -8.03
CA LYS A 82 29.96 -25.01 -8.43
C LYS A 82 30.56 -25.83 -7.28
N LEU A 83 30.04 -25.68 -6.07
CA LEU A 83 30.49 -26.43 -4.90
C LEU A 83 29.74 -27.76 -4.79
N ASP A 84 30.47 -28.86 -4.85
CA ASP A 84 29.93 -30.22 -4.71
C ASP A 84 29.99 -30.70 -3.26
N GLN A 85 29.25 -30.02 -2.37
CA GLN A 85 29.10 -30.44 -0.97
C GLN A 85 27.80 -29.90 -0.34
N PRO A 86 27.25 -30.59 0.67
CA PRO A 86 26.12 -30.07 1.46
C PRO A 86 26.44 -28.71 2.09
N TYR A 87 25.44 -27.83 2.18
CA TYR A 87 25.63 -26.48 2.73
C TYR A 87 26.14 -26.50 4.17
N GLU A 88 25.74 -27.48 4.99
CA GLU A 88 26.12 -27.61 6.41
C GLU A 88 27.62 -27.80 6.59
N GLN A 89 28.30 -28.36 5.59
CA GLN A 89 29.75 -28.59 5.62
C GLN A 89 30.53 -27.32 5.25
N MET A 90 29.85 -26.29 4.73
CA MET A 90 30.49 -25.03 4.40
C MET A 90 30.76 -24.20 5.67
N PRO A 91 31.85 -23.42 5.70
CA PRO A 91 32.15 -22.52 6.80
C PRO A 91 30.98 -21.55 7.08
N PRO A 92 30.75 -21.15 8.35
CA PRO A 92 29.63 -20.29 8.72
C PRO A 92 29.51 -18.99 7.89
N TYR A 93 30.63 -18.30 7.64
CA TYR A 93 30.62 -17.05 6.84
C TYR A 93 30.15 -17.25 5.39
N VAL A 94 30.41 -18.42 4.81
CA VAL A 94 29.97 -18.76 3.45
C VAL A 94 28.48 -19.10 3.46
N ARG A 95 28.02 -19.84 4.46
CA ARG A 95 26.59 -20.13 4.64
C ARG A 95 25.78 -18.87 4.86
N GLN A 96 26.28 -17.91 5.65
CA GLN A 96 25.63 -16.62 5.85
C GLN A 96 25.57 -15.82 4.55
N ALA A 97 26.68 -15.67 3.83
CA ALA A 97 26.71 -15.00 2.53
C ALA A 97 25.76 -15.66 1.50
N ALA A 98 25.66 -16.99 1.51
CA ALA A 98 24.69 -17.72 0.70
C ALA A 98 23.25 -17.44 1.16
N ALA A 99 22.96 -17.45 2.46
CA ALA A 99 21.63 -17.16 3.03
C ALA A 99 21.16 -15.75 2.67
N ASP A 100 22.03 -14.75 2.88
CA ASP A 100 21.80 -13.35 2.53
C ASP A 100 21.52 -13.21 1.03
N SER A 101 22.30 -13.90 0.19
CA SER A 101 22.11 -13.88 -1.26
C SER A 101 20.78 -14.51 -1.67
N PHE A 102 20.41 -15.67 -1.10
CA PHE A 102 19.12 -16.30 -1.36
C PHE A 102 17.95 -15.42 -0.95
N LEU A 103 18.03 -14.77 0.22
CA LEU A 103 17.00 -13.84 0.69
C LEU A 103 16.86 -12.68 -0.30
N LYS A 104 17.97 -12.05 -0.69
CA LYS A 104 17.98 -10.90 -1.61
C LYS A 104 17.46 -11.22 -3.01
N VAL A 105 17.65 -12.44 -3.50
CA VAL A 105 17.06 -12.89 -4.79
C VAL A 105 15.66 -13.51 -4.63
N ARG A 106 14.97 -13.25 -3.51
CA ARG A 106 13.59 -13.67 -3.25
C ARG A 106 13.42 -15.19 -3.18
N GLN A 107 14.38 -15.89 -2.59
CA GLN A 107 14.35 -17.33 -2.27
C GLN A 107 14.39 -17.55 -0.74
N PRO A 108 13.37 -17.09 0.00
CA PRO A 108 13.41 -17.04 1.46
C PRO A 108 13.41 -18.43 2.12
N LYS A 109 12.89 -19.47 1.45
CA LYS A 109 12.91 -20.84 1.98
C LYS A 109 14.33 -21.41 2.09
N GLN A 110 15.16 -21.14 1.09
CA GLN A 110 16.58 -21.51 1.08
C GLN A 110 17.37 -20.69 2.10
N ALA A 111 17.06 -19.38 2.21
CA ALA A 111 17.66 -18.52 3.21
C ALA A 111 17.34 -19.00 4.65
N GLU A 112 16.07 -19.29 4.94
CA GLU A 112 15.61 -19.81 6.23
C GLU A 112 16.38 -21.08 6.62
N TYR A 113 16.54 -22.01 5.68
CA TYR A 113 17.28 -23.25 5.90
C TYR A 113 18.74 -22.98 6.33
N LEU A 114 19.42 -22.09 5.61
CA LEU A 114 20.81 -21.75 5.89
C LEU A 114 20.97 -20.97 7.21
N TYR A 115 20.11 -19.99 7.48
CA TYR A 115 20.16 -19.27 8.76
C TYR A 115 19.88 -20.21 9.94
N LYS A 116 18.90 -21.11 9.84
CA LYS A 116 18.65 -22.15 10.87
C LYS A 116 19.86 -23.06 11.07
N SER A 117 20.65 -23.32 10.03
CA SER A 117 21.91 -24.07 10.17
C SER A 117 22.97 -23.30 10.96
N LEU A 118 23.01 -21.96 10.85
CA LEU A 118 23.97 -21.10 11.55
C LEU A 118 23.66 -21.01 13.04
N LEU A 119 22.40 -21.16 13.45
CA LEU A 119 22.01 -21.15 14.88
C LEU A 119 22.65 -22.29 15.70
N LYS A 120 23.18 -23.33 15.04
CA LYS A 120 23.88 -24.45 15.68
C LYS A 120 25.35 -24.15 15.97
N GLU A 121 25.90 -23.09 15.39
CA GLU A 121 27.30 -22.72 15.52
C GLU A 121 27.55 -22.00 16.85
N LYS A 122 28.54 -22.46 17.60
CA LYS A 122 28.84 -21.87 18.93
C LYS A 122 29.47 -20.49 18.76
N ASN A 123 28.91 -19.49 19.44
CA ASN A 123 29.40 -18.09 19.45
C ASN A 123 29.46 -17.45 18.05
N TYR A 124 28.62 -17.89 17.11
CA TYR A 124 28.55 -17.31 15.76
C TYR A 124 27.29 -16.46 15.53
N PRO A 125 26.06 -16.89 15.92
CA PRO A 125 24.87 -16.09 15.68
C PRO A 125 24.92 -14.76 16.42
N ASP A 126 24.89 -13.69 15.65
CA ASP A 126 24.73 -12.30 16.09
C ASP A 126 23.38 -11.77 15.61
N TYR A 127 23.12 -10.48 15.84
CA TYR A 127 21.92 -9.84 15.32
C TYR A 127 21.71 -10.04 13.81
N SER A 128 22.77 -10.05 12.98
CA SER A 128 22.66 -10.21 11.53
C SER A 128 22.06 -11.57 11.15
N VAL A 129 22.50 -12.66 11.78
CA VAL A 129 21.95 -14.01 11.54
C VAL A 129 20.48 -14.08 11.96
N TYR A 130 20.14 -13.55 13.13
CA TYR A 130 18.76 -13.59 13.64
C TYR A 130 17.81 -12.71 12.82
N SER A 131 18.24 -11.51 12.44
CA SER A 131 17.44 -10.60 11.60
C SER A 131 17.27 -11.16 10.18
N GLY A 132 18.29 -11.79 9.60
CA GLY A 132 18.20 -12.51 8.33
C GLY A 132 17.17 -13.64 8.38
N LEU A 133 17.20 -14.46 9.43
CA LEU A 133 16.18 -15.50 9.65
C LEU A 133 14.77 -14.89 9.80
N TYR A 134 14.66 -13.82 10.58
CA TYR A 134 13.39 -13.11 10.76
C TYR A 134 12.80 -12.65 9.42
N TYR A 135 13.58 -11.98 8.57
CA TYR A 135 13.09 -11.53 7.27
C TYR A 135 12.77 -12.69 6.33
N ALA A 136 13.55 -13.78 6.36
CA ALA A 136 13.21 -15.00 5.61
C ALA A 136 11.87 -15.62 6.06
N LEU A 137 11.50 -15.49 7.34
CA LEU A 137 10.18 -15.92 7.84
C LEU A 137 9.08 -14.95 7.40
N ILE A 138 9.32 -13.63 7.49
CA ILE A 138 8.36 -12.59 7.07
C ILE A 138 8.04 -12.70 5.58
N GLU A 139 9.03 -12.88 4.71
CA GLU A 139 8.84 -13.05 3.26
C GLU A 139 8.08 -14.35 2.89
N GLN A 140 7.97 -15.29 3.82
CA GLN A 140 7.18 -16.52 3.69
C GLN A 140 5.82 -16.44 4.41
N GLU A 141 5.41 -15.25 4.88
CA GLU A 141 4.16 -15.06 5.65
C GLU A 141 4.12 -15.79 7.00
N LYS A 142 5.27 -16.26 7.54
CA LYS A 142 5.37 -17.00 8.80
C LYS A 142 5.44 -16.07 10.02
N PHE A 143 4.45 -15.19 10.18
CA PHE A 143 4.44 -14.14 11.21
C PHE A 143 4.52 -14.66 12.65
N ASP A 144 3.91 -15.80 12.94
CA ASP A 144 3.94 -16.38 14.28
C ASP A 144 5.34 -16.89 14.65
N GLU A 145 6.03 -17.56 13.72
CA GLU A 145 7.43 -17.99 13.91
C GLU A 145 8.35 -16.79 14.02
N ALA A 146 8.17 -15.78 13.16
CA ALA A 146 8.96 -14.54 13.19
C ALA A 146 8.80 -13.80 14.52
N ASN A 147 7.57 -13.72 15.06
CA ASN A 147 7.34 -13.08 16.35
C ASN A 147 7.93 -13.87 17.53
N LYS A 148 7.87 -15.20 17.50
CA LYS A 148 8.55 -16.03 18.51
C LYS A 148 10.06 -15.79 18.51
N LEU A 149 10.67 -15.70 17.32
CA LEU A 149 12.09 -15.38 17.18
C LEU A 149 12.44 -14.02 17.82
N ILE A 150 11.62 -12.98 17.61
CA ILE A 150 11.81 -11.66 18.24
C ILE A 150 11.74 -11.73 19.78
N GLN A 151 10.92 -12.62 20.32
CA GLN A 151 10.85 -12.83 21.77
C GLN A 151 12.09 -13.55 22.30
N GLU A 152 12.58 -14.55 21.57
CA GLU A 152 13.82 -15.29 21.92
C GLU A 152 15.07 -14.41 21.82
N MET A 153 15.17 -13.57 20.79
CA MET A 153 16.28 -12.63 20.59
C MET A 153 16.52 -11.72 21.80
N ASP A 154 15.49 -11.39 22.59
CA ASP A 154 15.62 -10.57 23.79
C ASP A 154 16.58 -11.19 24.83
N HIS A 155 16.58 -12.53 24.91
CA HIS A 155 17.39 -13.30 25.84
C HIS A 155 18.72 -13.75 25.24
N LEU A 156 18.77 -13.94 23.92
CA LEU A 156 19.96 -14.44 23.22
C LEU A 156 20.98 -13.34 22.93
N LEU A 157 20.53 -12.10 22.68
CA LEU A 157 21.42 -10.99 22.36
C LEU A 157 21.95 -10.29 23.62
N PRO A 158 23.23 -9.91 23.63
CA PRO A 158 23.81 -9.17 24.75
C PRO A 158 23.14 -7.80 24.91
N THR A 159 22.84 -7.40 26.15
CA THR A 159 22.30 -6.06 26.43
C THR A 159 23.40 -5.00 26.52
N PHE A 160 24.54 -5.36 27.11
CA PHE A 160 25.63 -4.43 27.40
C PHE A 160 26.93 -4.90 26.77
N ARG A 161 27.74 -3.94 26.34
CA ARG A 161 29.14 -4.10 25.99
C ARG A 161 30.01 -3.63 27.16
N TYR A 162 31.03 -4.41 27.49
CA TYR A 162 32.00 -4.10 28.53
C TYR A 162 33.31 -3.68 27.89
N SER A 163 33.90 -2.59 28.39
CA SER A 163 35.25 -2.18 27.99
C SER A 163 36.29 -2.99 28.75
N ALA A 164 37.41 -3.30 28.09
CA ALA A 164 38.58 -3.88 28.75
C ALA A 164 39.32 -2.85 29.64
N ALA A 165 39.05 -1.56 29.46
CA ALA A 165 39.65 -0.48 30.26
C ALA A 165 38.95 -0.35 31.62
N LYS A 166 39.74 -0.34 32.70
CA LYS A 166 39.25 -0.25 34.08
C LYS A 166 38.63 1.13 34.35
N GLY A 167 37.41 1.17 34.89
CA GLY A 167 36.70 2.41 35.26
C GLY A 167 35.82 3.01 34.15
N VAL A 168 35.70 2.35 33.00
CA VAL A 168 34.74 2.74 31.96
C VAL A 168 33.39 2.06 32.23
N ASP A 169 32.33 2.86 32.29
CA ASP A 169 30.97 2.34 32.44
C ASP A 169 30.59 1.45 31.25
N LYS A 170 29.80 0.41 31.55
CA LYS A 170 29.22 -0.44 30.50
C LYS A 170 28.32 0.40 29.59
N THR A 171 28.40 0.15 28.29
CA THR A 171 27.54 0.81 27.29
C THR A 171 26.56 -0.20 26.71
N THR A 172 25.51 0.27 26.03
CA THR A 172 24.57 -0.60 25.32
C THR A 172 25.29 -1.33 24.19
N HIS A 173 25.04 -2.63 24.02
CA HIS A 173 25.59 -3.39 22.89
C HIS A 173 24.97 -2.91 21.56
N GLU A 174 25.72 -2.94 20.46
CA GLU A 174 25.23 -2.49 19.15
C GLU A 174 24.02 -3.30 18.66
N ASP A 175 24.09 -4.64 18.71
CA ASP A 175 22.98 -5.56 18.47
C ASP A 175 21.70 -5.23 19.26
N ARG A 176 21.85 -4.64 20.45
CA ARG A 176 20.69 -4.32 21.29
C ARG A 176 19.88 -3.19 20.68
N ALA A 177 20.52 -2.19 20.08
CA ALA A 177 19.82 -1.10 19.42
C ALA A 177 19.09 -1.59 18.16
N GLU A 178 19.75 -2.43 17.37
CA GLU A 178 19.17 -3.00 16.16
C GLU A 178 18.00 -3.95 16.49
N TYR A 179 18.14 -4.78 17.52
CA TYR A 179 17.04 -5.59 18.06
C TYR A 179 15.82 -4.75 18.45
N LEU A 180 16.04 -3.66 19.21
CA LEU A 180 14.94 -2.80 19.65
C LEU A 180 14.23 -2.17 18.46
N ALA A 181 14.95 -1.78 17.41
CA ALA A 181 14.35 -1.31 16.16
C ALA A 181 13.52 -2.41 15.47
N LEU A 182 14.09 -3.61 15.30
CA LEU A 182 13.41 -4.73 14.65
C LEU A 182 12.13 -5.15 15.40
N LYS A 183 12.16 -5.11 16.73
CA LYS A 183 10.98 -5.38 17.57
C LYS A 183 9.84 -4.40 17.31
N GLY A 184 10.16 -3.11 17.13
CA GLY A 184 9.17 -2.10 16.78
C GLY A 184 8.58 -2.31 15.38
N LEU A 185 9.44 -2.64 14.40
CA LEU A 185 9.01 -2.98 13.04
C LEU A 185 8.16 -4.25 12.98
N ASN A 186 8.45 -5.26 13.82
CA ASN A 186 7.63 -6.47 13.93
C ASN A 186 6.18 -6.17 14.34
N TYR A 187 5.94 -5.19 15.21
CA TYR A 187 4.57 -4.74 15.48
C TYR A 187 3.92 -4.17 14.20
N ALA A 188 4.64 -3.33 13.46
CA ALA A 188 4.12 -2.72 12.24
C ALA A 188 3.82 -3.76 11.13
N TYR A 189 4.73 -4.71 10.89
CA TYR A 189 4.54 -5.78 9.89
C TYR A 189 3.39 -6.74 10.23
N ARG A 190 3.00 -6.82 11.51
CA ARG A 190 1.85 -7.61 11.98
C ARG A 190 0.55 -6.80 12.03
N ASN A 191 0.51 -5.63 11.39
CA ASN A 191 -0.59 -4.67 11.41
C ASN A 191 -0.89 -4.04 12.79
N GLU A 192 -0.02 -4.19 13.79
CA GLU A 192 -0.13 -3.54 15.11
C GLU A 192 0.46 -2.11 15.10
N GLN A 193 0.11 -1.29 14.09
CA GLN A 193 0.78 0.01 13.84
C GLN A 193 0.68 0.99 15.01
N ALA A 194 -0.47 1.00 15.72
CA ALA A 194 -0.65 1.84 16.91
C ALA A 194 0.27 1.47 18.08
N LYS A 195 0.69 0.21 18.16
CA LYS A 195 1.65 -0.26 19.15
C LYS A 195 3.08 0.07 18.71
N ALA A 196 3.36 -0.07 17.41
CA ALA A 196 4.64 0.32 16.82
C ALA A 196 4.94 1.81 17.03
N GLU A 197 3.97 2.70 16.75
CA GLU A 197 4.15 4.16 16.90
C GLU A 197 4.47 4.52 18.35
N ARG A 198 3.67 4.02 19.32
CA ARG A 198 3.91 4.25 20.75
C ARG A 198 5.27 3.71 21.20
N TYR A 199 5.62 2.52 20.76
CA TYR A 199 6.90 1.90 21.10
C TYR A 199 8.09 2.73 20.58
N PHE A 200 8.04 3.23 19.35
CA PHE A 200 9.10 4.09 18.81
C PHE A 200 9.10 5.48 19.45
N GLN A 201 7.95 6.05 19.81
CA GLN A 201 7.89 7.28 20.60
C GLN A 201 8.61 7.12 21.94
N ASP A 202 8.39 6.01 22.65
CA ASP A 202 9.06 5.71 23.92
C ASP A 202 10.59 5.52 23.74
N LEU A 203 11.02 4.88 22.65
CA LEU A 203 12.44 4.72 22.34
C LEU A 203 13.10 6.06 22.02
N VAL A 204 12.46 6.89 21.20
CA VAL A 204 12.94 8.23 20.85
C VAL A 204 13.01 9.12 22.09
N ALA A 205 12.03 9.06 23.00
CA ALA A 205 12.07 9.81 24.25
C ALA A 205 13.28 9.46 25.13
N LYS A 206 13.76 8.20 25.08
CA LYS A 206 14.94 7.73 25.81
C LYS A 206 16.26 8.00 25.07
N ALA A 207 16.24 7.98 23.75
CA ALA A 207 17.40 8.14 22.89
C ALA A 207 17.09 9.06 21.70
N PRO A 208 16.89 10.37 21.94
CA PRO A 208 16.41 11.31 20.91
C PRO A 208 17.37 11.48 19.73
N ASN A 209 18.67 11.27 19.96
CA ASN A 209 19.72 11.36 18.94
C ASN A 209 19.92 10.05 18.15
N ASN A 210 19.14 8.99 18.43
CA ASN A 210 19.24 7.75 17.66
C ASN A 210 18.52 7.90 16.30
N ILE A 211 19.31 8.03 15.23
CA ILE A 211 18.82 8.25 13.86
C ILE A 211 17.90 7.10 13.39
N GLY A 212 18.22 5.85 13.74
CA GLY A 212 17.41 4.68 13.35
C GLY A 212 16.02 4.68 13.99
N TYR A 213 15.91 5.02 15.27
CA TYR A 213 14.62 5.07 15.96
C TYR A 213 13.72 6.18 15.43
N GLN A 214 14.28 7.34 15.15
CA GLN A 214 13.55 8.48 14.56
C GLN A 214 13.07 8.17 13.14
N ASN A 215 13.91 7.54 12.31
CA ASN A 215 13.53 7.09 10.97
C ASN A 215 12.43 6.03 11.00
N ASN A 216 12.51 5.06 11.90
CA ASN A 216 11.45 4.07 12.08
C ASN A 216 10.16 4.68 12.62
N LEU A 217 10.23 5.67 13.51
CA LEU A 217 9.08 6.44 13.96
C LEU A 217 8.41 7.17 12.78
N ALA A 218 9.19 7.87 11.95
CA ALA A 218 8.69 8.55 10.77
C ALA A 218 8.06 7.57 9.76
N THR A 219 8.70 6.42 9.53
CA THR A 219 8.15 5.34 8.69
C THR A 219 6.79 4.87 9.20
N VAL A 220 6.68 4.57 10.49
CA VAL A 220 5.41 4.14 11.09
C VAL A 220 4.37 5.25 11.02
N GLN A 221 4.71 6.50 11.35
CA GLN A 221 3.79 7.64 11.23
C GLN A 221 3.25 7.78 9.80
N ARG A 222 4.09 7.62 8.77
CA ARG A 222 3.66 7.62 7.37
C ARG A 222 2.72 6.46 7.05
N TRP A 223 3.02 5.23 7.50
CA TRP A 223 2.13 4.07 7.34
C TRP A 223 0.79 4.21 8.06
N ARG A 224 0.78 4.99 9.15
CA ARG A 224 -0.42 5.41 9.87
C ARG A 224 -1.17 6.57 9.23
N GLU A 225 -0.83 6.90 7.98
CA GLU A 225 -1.40 7.97 7.17
C GLU A 225 -1.19 9.38 7.76
N LYS A 226 -0.04 9.63 8.41
CA LYS A 226 0.35 10.93 8.98
C LYS A 226 1.66 11.49 8.37
N PRO A 227 1.69 11.79 7.06
CA PRO A 227 2.91 12.21 6.39
C PRO A 227 3.45 13.58 6.84
N LEU A 228 2.61 14.52 7.29
CA LEU A 228 3.13 15.80 7.83
C LEU A 228 3.79 15.60 9.20
N THR A 229 3.22 14.74 10.03
CA THR A 229 3.81 14.33 11.32
C THR A 229 5.16 13.62 11.09
N SER A 230 5.21 12.70 10.12
CA SER A 230 6.46 12.06 9.66
C SER A 230 7.50 13.09 9.21
N SER A 231 7.11 14.08 8.40
CA SER A 231 7.98 15.20 8.01
C SER A 231 8.52 15.97 9.21
N ALA A 232 7.68 16.26 10.22
CA ALA A 232 8.10 16.97 11.42
C ALA A 232 9.11 16.15 12.24
N THR A 233 8.91 14.84 12.36
CA THR A 233 9.87 13.92 12.99
C THR A 233 11.22 13.94 12.26
N LEU A 234 11.21 13.86 10.92
CA LEU A 234 12.44 13.87 10.11
C LEU A 234 13.17 15.22 10.17
N SER A 235 12.44 16.33 10.31
CA SER A 235 13.02 17.68 10.39
C SER A 235 13.89 17.92 11.62
N GLN A 236 13.84 17.06 12.64
CA GLN A 236 14.73 17.13 13.82
C GLN A 236 16.21 16.94 13.45
N PHE A 237 16.48 16.39 12.26
CA PHE A 237 17.84 16.20 11.74
C PHE A 237 18.28 17.28 10.74
N ASN A 238 17.44 18.30 10.50
CA ASN A 238 17.82 19.41 9.66
C ASN A 238 19.08 20.09 10.25
N GLY A 239 20.16 20.16 9.47
CA GLY A 239 21.43 20.75 9.89
C GLY A 239 22.48 19.75 10.43
N ILE A 240 22.19 18.45 10.43
CA ILE A 240 23.22 17.42 10.65
C ILE A 240 23.76 16.98 9.28
N GLU A 241 25.06 17.18 9.06
CA GLU A 241 25.76 16.76 7.85
C GLU A 241 26.88 15.75 8.18
N PRO A 242 27.02 14.64 7.43
CA PRO A 242 26.16 14.22 6.32
C PRO A 242 24.82 13.63 6.78
N VAL A 243 23.76 13.86 6.00
CA VAL A 243 22.44 13.23 6.23
C VAL A 243 22.51 11.73 5.95
N SER A 244 21.97 10.90 6.85
CA SER A 244 21.95 9.44 6.65
C SER A 244 21.11 9.02 5.43
N ILE A 245 21.55 7.99 4.69
CA ILE A 245 20.78 7.43 3.56
C ILE A 245 19.36 7.04 3.99
N SER A 246 19.20 6.44 5.17
CA SER A 246 17.88 6.07 5.70
C SER A 246 16.93 7.27 5.90
N THR A 247 17.48 8.43 6.27
CA THR A 247 16.75 9.70 6.38
C THR A 247 16.37 10.23 5.01
N LEU A 248 17.28 10.20 4.04
CA LEU A 248 17.00 10.64 2.67
C LEU A 248 15.92 9.76 2.01
N VAL A 249 15.97 8.43 2.18
CA VAL A 249 14.93 7.51 1.71
C VAL A 249 13.58 7.82 2.36
N ASN A 250 13.56 8.10 3.67
CA ASN A 250 12.32 8.48 4.35
C ASN A 250 11.77 9.82 3.87
N GLN A 251 12.63 10.82 3.62
CA GLN A 251 12.22 12.10 3.04
C GLN A 251 11.61 11.91 1.64
N MET A 252 12.25 11.12 0.78
CA MET A 252 11.74 10.76 -0.56
C MET A 252 10.36 10.11 -0.50
N GLN A 253 10.20 9.07 0.32
CA GLN A 253 8.91 8.39 0.48
C GLN A 253 7.85 9.29 1.13
N ASN A 254 8.26 10.29 1.91
CA ASN A 254 7.34 11.26 2.48
C ASN A 254 6.91 12.32 1.45
N SER A 255 7.82 12.80 0.59
CA SER A 255 7.50 13.65 -0.56
C SER A 255 6.49 12.96 -1.49
N GLN A 256 6.69 11.66 -1.73
CA GLN A 256 5.74 10.81 -2.45
C GLN A 256 4.37 10.76 -1.76
N ALA A 257 4.31 10.46 -0.46
CA ALA A 257 3.05 10.42 0.31
C ALA A 257 2.33 11.77 0.39
N LEU A 258 3.06 12.88 0.28
CA LEU A 258 2.53 14.24 0.20
C LEU A 258 2.16 14.66 -1.22
N SER A 259 2.37 13.83 -2.25
CA SER A 259 2.20 14.19 -3.67
C SER A 259 3.03 15.40 -4.09
N ARG A 260 4.25 15.54 -3.57
CA ARG A 260 5.25 16.54 -4.01
C ARG A 260 6.14 15.92 -5.08
N VAL A 261 5.62 15.79 -6.29
CA VAL A 261 6.22 14.98 -7.35
C VAL A 261 7.60 15.50 -7.78
N ALA A 262 7.78 16.82 -7.84
CA ALA A 262 9.08 17.43 -8.17
C ALA A 262 10.16 17.05 -7.14
N ASP A 263 9.91 17.29 -5.84
CA ASP A 263 10.82 16.90 -4.75
C ASP A 263 11.10 15.39 -4.76
N TRP A 264 10.04 14.60 -4.95
CA TRP A 264 10.13 13.14 -5.02
C TRP A 264 11.05 12.69 -6.16
N ARG A 265 10.90 13.27 -7.36
CA ARG A 265 11.71 12.95 -8.54
C ARG A 265 13.19 13.31 -8.33
N GLU A 266 13.47 14.50 -7.80
CA GLU A 266 14.83 14.95 -7.51
C GLU A 266 15.53 14.02 -6.49
N GLN A 267 14.84 13.75 -5.38
CA GLN A 267 15.34 12.86 -4.32
C GLN A 267 15.56 11.43 -4.83
N ASN A 268 14.65 10.92 -5.67
CA ASN A 268 14.78 9.60 -6.29
C ASN A 268 15.97 9.51 -7.26
N GLN A 269 16.23 10.56 -8.05
CA GLN A 269 17.41 10.60 -8.93
C GLN A 269 18.72 10.53 -8.15
N LEU A 270 18.85 11.32 -7.08
CA LEU A 270 20.01 11.28 -6.19
C LEU A 270 20.18 9.89 -5.58
N LEU A 271 19.12 9.34 -4.99
CA LEU A 271 19.16 8.04 -4.30
C LEU A 271 19.35 6.86 -5.24
N THR A 272 18.91 6.95 -6.50
CA THR A 272 19.20 5.92 -7.51
C THR A 272 20.70 5.85 -7.81
N LEU A 273 21.45 6.95 -7.66
CA LEU A 273 22.90 6.97 -7.86
C LEU A 273 23.67 6.54 -6.60
N THR A 274 23.18 6.91 -5.42
CA THR A 274 23.91 6.70 -4.16
C THR A 274 23.49 5.44 -3.39
N ALA A 275 22.26 4.97 -3.58
CA ALA A 275 21.70 3.78 -2.92
C ALA A 275 20.83 2.94 -3.88
N PRO A 276 21.36 2.52 -5.05
CA PRO A 276 20.58 1.79 -6.07
C PRO A 276 20.01 0.45 -5.58
N ASP A 277 20.64 -0.16 -4.58
CA ASP A 277 20.28 -1.48 -4.04
C ASP A 277 19.27 -1.40 -2.87
N ASP A 278 18.94 -0.19 -2.41
CA ASP A 278 17.90 0.00 -1.40
C ASP A 278 16.52 -0.32 -1.98
N THR A 279 15.78 -1.23 -1.34
CA THR A 279 14.47 -1.68 -1.83
C THR A 279 13.44 -0.57 -1.86
N GLY A 280 13.52 0.40 -0.95
CA GLY A 280 12.65 1.57 -0.92
C GLY A 280 12.93 2.52 -2.08
N VAL A 281 14.19 2.70 -2.46
CA VAL A 281 14.61 3.46 -3.65
C VAL A 281 14.14 2.77 -4.93
N GLN A 282 14.36 1.46 -5.05
CA GLN A 282 13.91 0.67 -6.21
C GLN A 282 12.40 0.71 -6.37
N GLN A 283 11.65 0.53 -5.28
CA GLN A 283 10.19 0.59 -5.32
C GLN A 283 9.70 1.98 -5.70
N SER A 284 10.24 3.01 -5.06
CA SER A 284 9.94 4.40 -5.37
C SER A 284 10.25 4.76 -6.83
N LYS A 285 11.34 4.25 -7.39
CA LYS A 285 11.69 4.47 -8.79
C LYS A 285 10.66 3.87 -9.72
N LYS A 286 10.25 2.61 -9.47
CA LYS A 286 9.19 1.95 -10.23
C LYS A 286 7.85 2.71 -10.15
N GLU A 287 7.49 3.21 -8.99
CA GLU A 287 6.26 3.99 -8.79
C GLU A 287 6.30 5.37 -9.46
N LEU A 288 7.49 5.97 -9.58
CA LEU A 288 7.69 7.19 -10.36
C LEU A 288 7.64 6.91 -11.87
N GLU A 289 8.22 5.79 -12.32
CA GLU A 289 8.17 5.32 -13.71
C GLU A 289 6.75 4.99 -14.17
N ASP A 290 5.92 4.40 -13.29
CA ASP A 290 4.49 4.16 -13.54
C ASP A 290 3.72 5.40 -13.97
N ARG A 291 4.16 6.59 -13.52
CA ARG A 291 3.51 7.85 -13.90
C ARG A 291 3.70 8.17 -15.38
N ASN A 292 4.67 7.54 -16.05
CA ASN A 292 4.92 7.69 -17.48
C ASN A 292 4.10 6.72 -18.33
N HIS A 293 3.20 5.94 -17.72
CA HIS A 293 2.35 4.96 -18.40
C HIS A 293 0.89 5.41 -18.44
N ALA A 294 0.17 4.97 -19.47
CA ALA A 294 -1.27 5.12 -19.50
C ALA A 294 -1.90 4.21 -18.43
N SER A 295 -3.09 4.55 -17.97
CA SER A 295 -3.83 3.70 -17.03
C SER A 295 -5.27 3.54 -17.42
N ILE A 296 -5.87 2.43 -17.02
CA ILE A 296 -7.28 2.13 -17.21
C ILE A 296 -7.88 1.71 -15.87
N GLN A 297 -9.07 2.21 -15.58
CA GLN A 297 -9.95 1.71 -14.53
C GLN A 297 -11.28 1.34 -15.16
N HIS A 298 -11.83 0.19 -14.79
CA HIS A 298 -13.16 -0.24 -15.20
C HIS A 298 -13.90 -0.86 -14.02
N GLN A 299 -15.17 -0.51 -13.87
CA GLN A 299 -16.08 -1.11 -12.91
C GLN A 299 -17.40 -1.41 -13.60
N SER A 300 -17.98 -2.57 -13.29
CA SER A 300 -19.29 -3.00 -13.72
C SER A 300 -20.09 -3.53 -12.52
N THR A 301 -21.35 -3.13 -12.43
CA THR A 301 -22.32 -3.70 -11.50
C THR A 301 -23.52 -4.20 -12.29
N PHE A 302 -23.95 -5.41 -11.98
CA PHE A 302 -25.14 -6.03 -12.55
C PHE A 302 -26.08 -6.37 -11.42
N SER A 303 -27.36 -6.09 -11.55
CA SER A 303 -28.31 -6.45 -10.52
C SER A 303 -29.65 -6.88 -11.06
N ARG A 304 -30.36 -7.67 -10.25
CA ARG A 304 -31.73 -8.07 -10.49
C ARG A 304 -32.52 -7.94 -9.20
N SER A 305 -33.64 -7.26 -9.30
CA SER A 305 -34.51 -6.96 -8.18
C SER A 305 -35.81 -7.76 -8.24
N ARG A 306 -36.30 -8.15 -7.07
CA ARG A 306 -37.61 -8.80 -6.86
C ARG A 306 -38.25 -8.11 -5.66
N ALA A 307 -39.54 -7.83 -5.72
CA ALA A 307 -40.28 -7.34 -4.56
C ALA A 307 -41.42 -8.30 -4.22
N ASP A 308 -41.85 -8.24 -2.96
CA ASP A 308 -43.02 -8.97 -2.47
C ASP A 308 -44.28 -8.62 -3.30
N GLN A 309 -44.38 -7.37 -3.77
CA GLN A 309 -45.38 -6.90 -4.75
C GLN A 309 -44.72 -6.47 -6.08
N PRO A 310 -44.88 -7.24 -7.18
CA PRO A 310 -44.20 -6.97 -8.46
C PRO A 310 -44.56 -5.63 -9.12
N GLU A 311 -45.73 -5.07 -8.82
CA GLU A 311 -46.21 -3.79 -9.38
C GLU A 311 -45.45 -2.59 -8.79
N VAL A 312 -44.84 -2.75 -7.61
CA VAL A 312 -44.17 -1.70 -6.84
C VAL A 312 -42.74 -1.46 -7.35
N LEU A 313 -42.03 -2.51 -7.75
CA LEU A 313 -40.72 -2.40 -8.44
C LEU A 313 -40.77 -1.42 -9.61
N GLN A 314 -41.82 -1.51 -10.43
CA GLN A 314 -41.94 -0.80 -11.69
C GLN A 314 -41.96 0.74 -11.59
N ASN A 315 -42.16 1.29 -10.39
CA ASN A 315 -42.16 2.73 -10.13
C ASN A 315 -40.96 3.18 -9.26
N LEU A 316 -40.20 2.25 -8.68
CA LEU A 316 -39.18 2.53 -7.66
C LEU A 316 -37.76 2.33 -8.18
N THR A 317 -37.46 1.11 -8.64
CA THR A 317 -36.13 0.65 -9.05
C THR A 317 -36.23 -0.23 -10.29
N GLY A 318 -35.13 -0.39 -11.03
CA GLY A 318 -35.15 -1.23 -12.22
C GLY A 318 -35.32 -2.72 -11.84
N SER A 319 -36.13 -3.49 -12.57
CA SER A 319 -36.20 -4.95 -12.38
C SER A 319 -34.88 -5.65 -12.70
N SER A 320 -34.11 -5.05 -13.61
CA SER A 320 -32.70 -5.34 -13.81
C SER A 320 -31.94 -4.03 -14.02
N GLU A 321 -30.74 -3.94 -13.47
CA GLU A 321 -29.88 -2.76 -13.61
C GLU A 321 -28.47 -3.17 -14.01
N ARG A 322 -27.83 -2.34 -14.83
CA ARG A 322 -26.44 -2.49 -15.25
C ARG A 322 -25.79 -1.13 -15.25
N GLU A 323 -24.64 -1.06 -14.59
CA GLU A 323 -23.84 0.15 -14.54
C GLU A 323 -22.43 -0.20 -14.95
N HIS A 324 -21.87 0.59 -15.86
CA HIS A 324 -20.52 0.45 -16.37
C HIS A 324 -19.83 1.80 -16.29
N GLN A 325 -18.62 1.81 -15.74
CA GLN A 325 -17.74 2.97 -15.81
C GLN A 325 -16.38 2.52 -16.32
N THR A 326 -15.85 3.20 -17.32
CA THR A 326 -14.50 2.99 -17.83
C THR A 326 -13.80 4.32 -17.95
N ARG A 327 -12.66 4.47 -17.27
CA ARG A 327 -11.78 5.62 -17.37
C ARG A 327 -10.44 5.20 -17.92
N ILE A 328 -9.96 5.88 -18.94
CA ILE A 328 -8.61 5.71 -19.49
C ILE A 328 -7.87 7.03 -19.33
N ASN A 329 -6.75 7.00 -18.63
CA ASN A 329 -5.92 8.16 -18.39
C ASN A 329 -4.66 8.13 -19.25
N SER A 330 -4.23 9.30 -19.69
CA SER A 330 -2.88 9.51 -20.19
C SER A 330 -1.85 9.24 -19.08
N PRO A 331 -0.57 9.07 -19.44
CA PRO A 331 0.52 9.34 -18.52
C PRO A 331 0.38 10.71 -17.85
N TRP A 332 1.00 10.85 -16.69
CA TRP A 332 1.18 12.16 -16.08
C TRP A 332 2.19 12.97 -16.89
N PHE A 333 1.91 14.26 -17.08
CA PHE A 333 2.79 15.21 -17.74
C PHE A 333 2.93 16.47 -16.88
N ALA A 334 4.04 17.21 -17.10
CA ALA A 334 4.41 18.36 -16.27
C ALA A 334 4.31 18.06 -14.76
N ASP A 335 4.74 16.85 -14.37
CA ASP A 335 4.70 16.23 -13.05
C ASP A 335 3.31 16.01 -12.45
N ASP A 336 2.36 16.93 -12.59
CA ASP A 336 1.14 16.99 -11.77
C ASP A 336 -0.15 16.93 -12.57
N TYR A 337 -0.10 16.83 -13.90
CA TYR A 337 -1.30 16.84 -14.75
C TYR A 337 -1.51 15.52 -15.47
N ARG A 338 -2.76 15.13 -15.70
CA ARG A 338 -3.11 14.05 -16.65
C ARG A 338 -4.44 14.34 -17.33
N ALA A 339 -4.55 13.96 -18.60
CA ALA A 339 -5.80 13.98 -19.33
C ALA A 339 -6.44 12.60 -19.25
N TYR A 340 -7.76 12.52 -19.42
CA TYR A 340 -8.45 11.24 -19.44
C TYR A 340 -9.71 11.29 -20.30
N VAL A 341 -10.15 10.10 -20.70
CA VAL A 341 -11.48 9.85 -21.24
C VAL A 341 -12.24 8.97 -20.26
N ASP A 342 -13.54 9.20 -20.14
CA ASP A 342 -14.43 8.50 -19.23
C ASP A 342 -15.70 8.11 -19.98
N LEU A 343 -16.19 6.90 -19.72
CA LEU A 343 -17.41 6.37 -20.28
C LEU A 343 -18.25 5.83 -19.13
N VAL A 344 -19.41 6.43 -18.92
CA VAL A 344 -20.41 5.98 -17.94
C VAL A 344 -21.63 5.49 -18.71
N GLN A 345 -22.13 4.31 -18.35
CA GLN A 345 -23.38 3.78 -18.87
C GLN A 345 -24.21 3.26 -17.70
N ARG A 346 -25.46 3.74 -17.61
CA ARG A 346 -26.46 3.32 -16.63
C ARG A 346 -27.66 2.80 -17.40
N LYS A 347 -28.03 1.55 -17.18
CA LYS A 347 -29.17 0.92 -17.84
C LYS A 347 -30.07 0.25 -16.81
N ALA A 348 -31.37 0.47 -16.90
CA ALA A 348 -32.34 -0.17 -16.04
C ALA A 348 -33.64 -0.50 -16.78
N GLU A 349 -34.23 -1.64 -16.45
CA GLU A 349 -35.51 -2.08 -17.00
C GLU A 349 -36.67 -1.61 -16.10
N PHE A 350 -37.56 -0.79 -16.64
CA PHE A 350 -38.78 -0.31 -15.98
C PHE A 350 -40.00 -0.68 -16.82
N LYS A 351 -40.98 -1.38 -16.23
CA LYS A 351 -42.25 -1.74 -16.91
C LYS A 351 -42.05 -2.52 -18.22
N GLY A 352 -40.97 -3.31 -18.33
CA GLY A 352 -40.61 -4.04 -19.54
C GLY A 352 -39.95 -3.19 -20.64
N GLU A 353 -39.57 -1.95 -20.33
CA GLU A 353 -38.82 -1.05 -21.20
C GLU A 353 -37.43 -0.76 -20.62
N ASP A 354 -36.42 -0.75 -21.49
CA ASP A 354 -35.04 -0.43 -21.13
C ASP A 354 -34.81 1.09 -21.16
N LEU A 355 -34.52 1.68 -20.01
CA LEU A 355 -34.03 3.06 -19.90
C LEU A 355 -32.50 3.04 -19.85
N THR A 356 -31.86 3.91 -20.64
CA THR A 356 -30.40 3.97 -20.74
C THR A 356 -29.94 5.42 -20.70
N ASP A 357 -28.96 5.69 -19.85
CA ASP A 357 -28.11 6.88 -19.88
C ASP A 357 -26.69 6.46 -20.22
N GLU A 358 -26.07 7.17 -21.15
CA GLU A 358 -24.72 6.90 -21.62
C GLU A 358 -24.00 8.22 -21.82
N ARG A 359 -22.90 8.40 -21.10
CA ARG A 359 -22.16 9.67 -21.02
C ARG A 359 -20.69 9.43 -21.38
N TYR A 360 -20.22 10.23 -22.33
CA TYR A 360 -18.82 10.29 -22.74
C TYR A 360 -18.19 11.54 -22.15
N GLY A 361 -17.09 11.38 -21.43
CA GLY A 361 -16.36 12.47 -20.79
C GLY A 361 -14.92 12.58 -21.29
N VAL A 362 -14.43 13.80 -21.40
CA VAL A 362 -13.02 14.12 -21.54
C VAL A 362 -12.65 15.08 -20.44
N GLY A 363 -11.58 14.80 -19.71
CA GLY A 363 -11.19 15.63 -18.57
C GLY A 363 -9.70 15.84 -18.43
N LEU A 364 -9.38 16.84 -17.61
CA LEU A 364 -8.04 17.17 -17.16
C LEU A 364 -8.03 17.15 -15.64
N GLU A 365 -7.03 16.46 -15.09
CA GLU A 365 -6.80 16.36 -13.66
C GLU A 365 -5.47 17.01 -13.31
N TRP A 366 -5.42 17.66 -12.14
CA TRP A 366 -4.21 18.17 -11.51
C TRP A 366 -4.10 17.66 -10.07
N ALA A 367 -2.92 17.23 -9.65
CA ALA A 367 -2.67 16.78 -8.28
C ALA A 367 -1.27 17.16 -7.79
N ASN A 368 -1.18 17.96 -6.72
CA ASN A 368 0.09 18.37 -6.12
C ASN A 368 -0.08 18.67 -4.63
N ASN A 369 0.88 18.27 -3.80
CA ASN A 369 0.99 18.63 -2.39
C ASN A 369 -0.33 18.44 -1.61
N ARG A 370 -0.95 17.27 -1.79
CA ARG A 370 -2.25 16.88 -1.20
C ARG A 370 -3.41 17.81 -1.56
N ARG A 371 -3.36 18.40 -2.75
CA ARG A 371 -4.44 19.09 -3.43
C ARG A 371 -4.73 18.36 -4.73
N TRP A 372 -6.00 18.33 -5.12
CA TRP A 372 -6.44 17.68 -6.33
C TRP A 372 -7.58 18.49 -6.94
N ALA A 373 -7.53 18.66 -8.26
CA ALA A 373 -8.54 19.36 -9.03
C ALA A 373 -8.89 18.56 -10.27
N ASN A 374 -10.17 18.57 -10.65
CA ASN A 374 -10.68 17.91 -11.84
C ASN A 374 -11.59 18.86 -12.61
N LEU A 375 -11.42 18.87 -13.92
CA LEU A 375 -12.32 19.49 -14.88
C LEU A 375 -12.69 18.42 -15.91
N GLN A 376 -13.97 18.13 -16.06
CA GLN A 376 -14.49 17.25 -17.09
C GLN A 376 -15.51 17.99 -17.94
N LEU A 377 -15.42 17.80 -19.25
CA LEU A 377 -16.50 18.08 -20.18
C LEU A 377 -17.13 16.74 -20.56
N SER A 378 -18.44 16.66 -20.52
CA SER A 378 -19.15 15.44 -20.86
C SER A 378 -20.31 15.70 -21.80
N GLN A 379 -20.75 14.65 -22.49
CA GLN A 379 -21.93 14.69 -23.35
C GLN A 379 -22.67 13.37 -23.25
N ARG A 380 -24.00 13.43 -23.11
CA ARG A 380 -24.87 12.26 -23.16
C ARG A 380 -25.09 11.82 -24.61
N SER A 381 -25.08 10.52 -24.87
CA SER A 381 -25.17 9.89 -26.20
C SER A 381 -26.39 10.34 -27.02
N HIS A 382 -27.51 10.65 -26.34
CA HIS A 382 -28.78 11.06 -26.95
C HIS A 382 -29.11 12.56 -26.74
N SER A 383 -28.14 13.38 -26.30
CA SER A 383 -28.30 14.84 -26.15
C SER A 383 -27.15 15.59 -26.83
N ASN A 384 -27.43 16.83 -27.25
CA ASN A 384 -26.40 17.76 -27.73
C ASN A 384 -25.88 18.67 -26.61
N ASP A 385 -26.39 18.53 -25.38
CA ASP A 385 -26.01 19.35 -24.25
C ASP A 385 -24.67 18.90 -23.67
N VAL A 386 -23.80 19.88 -23.46
CA VAL A 386 -22.47 19.66 -22.87
C VAL A 386 -22.57 19.82 -21.37
N GLY A 387 -22.23 18.77 -20.64
CA GLY A 387 -22.04 18.76 -19.20
C GLY A 387 -20.66 19.26 -18.79
N ILE A 388 -20.59 19.91 -17.62
CA ILE A 388 -19.36 20.32 -16.97
C ILE A 388 -19.35 19.73 -15.56
N GLN A 389 -18.25 19.06 -15.22
CA GLN A 389 -17.95 18.64 -13.85
C GLN A 389 -16.67 19.34 -13.36
N LEU A 390 -16.76 19.92 -12.17
CA LEU A 390 -15.65 20.57 -11.47
C LEU A 390 -15.52 19.96 -10.10
N ASP A 391 -14.32 19.50 -9.74
CA ASP A 391 -14.05 19.02 -8.39
C ASP A 391 -12.76 19.62 -7.84
N TRP A 392 -12.75 19.90 -6.54
CA TRP A 392 -11.57 20.34 -5.80
C TRP A 392 -11.50 19.60 -4.47
N SER A 393 -10.33 19.04 -4.14
CA SER A 393 -10.05 18.55 -2.80
C SER A 393 -8.73 19.07 -2.26
N GLN A 394 -8.68 19.26 -0.95
CA GLN A 394 -7.46 19.69 -0.28
C GLN A 394 -7.40 19.14 1.14
N TRP A 395 -6.25 18.57 1.49
CA TRP A 395 -5.91 18.29 2.87
C TRP A 395 -5.44 19.56 3.57
N LEU A 396 -5.99 19.82 4.75
CA LEU A 396 -5.59 20.92 5.62
C LEU A 396 -4.43 20.51 6.54
N ASN A 397 -4.38 19.23 6.92
CA ASN A 397 -3.34 18.60 7.73
C ASN A 397 -3.44 17.07 7.57
N ASP A 398 -2.83 16.30 8.45
CA ASP A 398 -2.92 14.82 8.44
C ASP A 398 -4.33 14.29 8.76
N HIS A 399 -5.22 15.13 9.27
CA HIS A 399 -6.51 14.70 9.82
C HIS A 399 -7.73 15.21 9.10
N TRP A 400 -7.64 16.33 8.37
CA TRP A 400 -8.80 16.95 7.76
C TRP A 400 -8.58 17.17 6.27
N GLN A 401 -9.56 16.74 5.48
CA GLN A 401 -9.68 17.03 4.05
C GLN A 401 -11.08 17.54 3.78
N TYR A 402 -11.20 18.51 2.88
CA TYR A 402 -12.50 18.88 2.31
C TYR A 402 -12.51 18.63 0.81
N VAL A 403 -13.71 18.35 0.28
CA VAL A 403 -13.98 18.16 -1.14
C VAL A 403 -15.16 19.03 -1.52
N LEU A 404 -15.06 19.73 -2.64
CA LEU A 404 -16.14 20.50 -3.25
C LEU A 404 -16.33 20.00 -4.68
N GLY A 405 -17.58 19.89 -5.11
CA GLY A 405 -17.92 19.41 -6.45
C GLY A 405 -19.11 20.15 -7.03
N PHE A 406 -19.11 20.30 -8.35
CA PHE A 406 -20.24 20.75 -9.14
C PHE A 406 -20.35 19.86 -10.37
N ASP A 407 -21.55 19.39 -10.66
CA ASP A 407 -21.88 18.63 -11.87
C ASP A 407 -23.12 19.25 -12.51
N SER A 408 -23.00 19.73 -13.75
CA SER A 408 -24.13 20.32 -14.47
C SER A 408 -25.06 19.29 -15.11
N GLN A 409 -24.68 18.01 -15.12
CA GLN A 409 -25.45 16.88 -15.64
C GLN A 409 -25.46 15.76 -14.59
N ALA A 410 -26.02 16.08 -13.42
CA ALA A 410 -26.10 15.18 -12.27
C ALA A 410 -26.79 13.85 -12.63
N ASP A 411 -26.38 12.80 -11.91
CA ASP A 411 -27.01 11.48 -11.98
C ASP A 411 -28.41 11.50 -11.34
N ILE A 412 -29.41 11.96 -12.07
CA ILE A 412 -30.82 11.91 -11.66
C ILE A 412 -31.46 10.54 -11.99
N PRO A 413 -32.68 10.23 -11.52
CA PRO A 413 -33.39 9.02 -11.89
C PRO A 413 -33.58 8.87 -13.41
N LEU A 414 -33.37 7.66 -13.94
CA LEU A 414 -33.46 7.41 -15.39
C LEU A 414 -34.86 7.71 -15.95
N GLN A 415 -35.91 7.59 -15.15
CA GLN A 415 -37.27 7.95 -15.53
C GLN A 415 -37.44 9.46 -15.77
N ALA A 416 -36.73 10.32 -15.03
CA ALA A 416 -36.72 11.78 -15.21
C ALA A 416 -35.94 12.16 -16.49
N LEU A 417 -34.76 11.57 -16.69
CA LEU A 417 -33.98 11.74 -17.93
C LEU A 417 -34.78 11.37 -19.17
N LYS A 418 -35.57 10.30 -19.10
CA LYS A 418 -36.47 9.88 -20.19
C LYS A 418 -37.53 10.94 -20.53
N GLN A 419 -37.99 11.71 -19.56
CA GLN A 419 -38.95 12.80 -19.76
C GLN A 419 -38.29 14.07 -20.33
N GLY A 420 -36.96 14.10 -20.44
CA GLY A 420 -36.19 15.24 -20.93
C GLY A 420 -35.75 16.21 -19.83
N ASP A 421 -35.94 15.84 -18.56
CA ASP A 421 -35.44 16.62 -17.42
C ASP A 421 -33.92 16.44 -17.28
N ASP A 422 -33.23 17.48 -16.84
CA ASP A 422 -31.82 17.42 -16.43
C ASP A 422 -31.66 17.82 -14.97
N GLY A 423 -30.47 17.66 -14.41
CA GLY A 423 -30.19 18.03 -13.03
C GLY A 423 -28.80 18.58 -12.82
N LYS A 424 -28.66 19.46 -11.82
CA LYS A 424 -27.39 20.04 -11.41
C LYS A 424 -27.11 19.69 -9.96
N ALA A 425 -25.92 19.18 -9.68
CA ALA A 425 -25.51 18.78 -8.34
C ALA A 425 -24.39 19.67 -7.79
N TYR A 426 -24.53 20.06 -6.51
CA TYR A 426 -23.52 20.77 -5.73
C TYR A 426 -23.14 19.90 -4.54
N LYS A 427 -21.85 19.57 -4.43
CA LYS A 427 -21.32 18.59 -3.48
C LYS A 427 -20.35 19.28 -2.53
N ALA A 428 -20.47 18.99 -1.24
CA ALA A 428 -19.51 19.38 -0.23
C ALA A 428 -19.25 18.20 0.71
N GLN A 429 -17.98 17.87 0.95
CA GLN A 429 -17.60 16.77 1.83
C GLN A 429 -16.51 17.22 2.79
N LEU A 430 -16.62 16.76 4.03
CA LEU A 430 -15.61 16.91 5.07
C LEU A 430 -15.20 15.52 5.54
N LEU A 431 -13.92 15.22 5.40
CA LEU A 431 -13.33 13.93 5.77
C LEU A 431 -12.41 14.15 6.96
N TRP A 432 -12.60 13.34 8.01
CA TRP A 432 -11.73 13.27 9.16
C TRP A 432 -11.03 11.92 9.23
N GLN A 433 -9.71 11.92 9.37
CA GLN A 433 -8.90 10.73 9.50
C GLN A 433 -7.98 10.86 10.72
N ALA A 434 -8.23 10.07 11.77
CA ALA A 434 -7.28 10.03 12.87
C ALA A 434 -5.97 9.34 12.45
N ASN A 435 -6.11 8.23 11.71
CA ASN A 435 -5.04 7.34 11.25
C ASN A 435 -5.64 6.19 10.39
N GLU A 436 -4.84 5.19 10.04
CA GLU A 436 -5.22 4.03 9.21
C GLU A 436 -6.44 3.25 9.73
N SER A 437 -6.69 3.31 11.04
CA SER A 437 -7.67 2.49 11.74
C SER A 437 -8.97 3.21 12.08
N ARG A 438 -9.04 4.54 11.94
CA ARG A 438 -10.19 5.34 12.39
C ARG A 438 -10.42 6.54 11.49
N LYS A 439 -11.58 6.55 10.84
CA LYS A 439 -11.99 7.57 9.86
C LYS A 439 -13.45 7.95 10.05
N ALA A 440 -13.82 9.15 9.67
CA ALA A 440 -15.19 9.62 9.61
C ALA A 440 -15.36 10.55 8.41
N GLY A 441 -16.59 10.67 7.92
CA GLY A 441 -16.90 11.60 6.86
C GLY A 441 -18.32 12.14 6.99
N LEU A 442 -18.50 13.35 6.49
CA LEU A 442 -19.81 13.97 6.30
C LEU A 442 -19.85 14.54 4.88
N ALA A 443 -20.82 14.10 4.08
CA ALA A 443 -21.06 14.58 2.74
C ALA A 443 -22.45 15.21 2.66
N TYR A 444 -22.55 16.30 1.93
CA TYR A 444 -23.80 16.96 1.58
C TYR A 444 -23.86 17.12 0.06
N GLN A 445 -24.98 16.75 -0.54
CA GLN A 445 -25.28 16.97 -1.94
C GLN A 445 -26.62 17.68 -2.07
N PHE A 446 -26.64 18.74 -2.88
CA PHE A 446 -27.86 19.40 -3.32
C PHE A 446 -28.01 19.16 -4.82
N THR A 447 -29.14 18.60 -5.23
CA THR A 447 -29.46 18.33 -6.63
C THR A 447 -30.73 19.09 -7.02
N ASP A 448 -30.60 19.99 -7.98
CA ASP A 448 -31.68 20.77 -8.58
C ASP A 448 -32.09 20.10 -9.89
N ILE A 449 -33.28 19.48 -9.93
CA ILE A 449 -33.82 18.77 -11.09
C ILE A 449 -34.84 19.69 -11.78
N ASP A 450 -34.79 19.76 -13.10
CA ASP A 450 -35.61 20.68 -13.90
C ASP A 450 -37.14 20.42 -13.80
N ASP A 451 -37.54 19.25 -13.30
CA ASP A 451 -38.93 18.89 -12.97
C ASP A 451 -39.47 19.63 -11.73
N GLY A 452 -38.65 20.49 -11.10
CA GLY A 452 -38.98 21.25 -9.90
C GLY A 452 -38.62 20.53 -8.59
N ASN A 453 -38.04 19.34 -8.67
CA ASN A 453 -37.56 18.62 -7.50
C ASN A 453 -36.19 19.11 -7.05
N HIS A 454 -36.15 19.64 -5.82
CA HIS A 454 -34.88 19.89 -5.14
C HIS A 454 -34.60 18.80 -4.11
N ARG A 455 -33.51 18.06 -4.32
CA ARG A 455 -33.06 16.97 -3.45
C ARG A 455 -31.88 17.42 -2.60
N HIS A 456 -31.96 17.15 -1.30
CA HIS A 456 -30.90 17.37 -0.32
C HIS A 456 -30.51 16.01 0.28
N GLU A 457 -29.25 15.63 0.14
CA GLU A 457 -28.72 14.33 0.61
C GLU A 457 -27.59 14.61 1.60
N ILE A 458 -27.66 14.01 2.78
CA ILE A 458 -26.62 14.08 3.81
C ILE A 458 -26.18 12.66 4.13
N VAL A 459 -24.90 12.36 3.94
CA VAL A 459 -24.31 11.06 4.27
C VAL A 459 -23.23 11.25 5.32
N GLY A 460 -23.42 10.66 6.49
CA GLY A 460 -22.44 10.59 7.56
C GLY A 460 -21.92 9.17 7.75
N TYR A 461 -20.63 9.01 8.00
CA TYR A 461 -20.08 7.70 8.40
C TYR A 461 -18.97 7.81 9.44
N PHE A 462 -18.80 6.75 10.22
CA PHE A 462 -17.67 6.52 11.11
C PHE A 462 -17.19 5.08 10.97
N THR A 463 -15.90 4.90 10.67
CA THR A 463 -15.27 3.59 10.49
C THR A 463 -14.18 3.37 11.52
N GLN A 464 -14.18 2.20 12.14
CA GLN A 464 -13.18 1.74 13.10
C GLN A 464 -12.70 0.33 12.73
N GLN A 465 -11.39 0.12 12.61
CA GLN A 465 -10.82 -1.23 12.59
C GLN A 465 -10.91 -1.82 14.00
N ILE A 466 -11.63 -2.94 14.15
CA ILE A 466 -11.91 -3.60 15.44
C ILE A 466 -11.06 -4.86 15.65
N TYR A 467 -10.49 -5.41 14.58
CA TYR A 467 -9.56 -6.53 14.63
C TYR A 467 -8.48 -6.36 13.57
N GLN A 468 -7.24 -6.64 13.96
CA GLN A 468 -6.04 -6.49 13.12
C GLN A 468 -5.13 -7.69 13.41
N ALA A 469 -4.76 -8.39 12.34
CA ALA A 469 -3.74 -9.43 12.33
C ALA A 469 -3.03 -9.38 10.96
N PRO A 470 -1.90 -10.10 10.78
CA PRO A 470 -1.14 -10.03 9.53
C PRO A 470 -1.96 -10.31 8.26
N HIS A 471 -2.90 -11.26 8.34
CA HIS A 471 -3.76 -11.68 7.23
C HIS A 471 -5.21 -11.27 7.36
N HIS A 472 -5.60 -10.61 8.45
CA HIS A 472 -7.01 -10.33 8.75
C HIS A 472 -7.19 -8.90 9.23
N ILE A 473 -8.12 -8.18 8.59
CA ILE A 473 -8.55 -6.85 9.04
C ILE A 473 -10.06 -6.83 9.09
N THR A 474 -10.64 -6.52 10.24
CA THR A 474 -12.09 -6.33 10.40
C THR A 474 -12.39 -4.88 10.71
N ARG A 475 -13.33 -4.28 9.98
CA ARG A 475 -13.82 -2.91 10.21
C ARG A 475 -15.30 -2.92 10.54
N MET A 476 -15.68 -2.06 11.47
CA MET A 476 -17.07 -1.69 11.72
C MET A 476 -17.29 -0.26 11.22
N THR A 477 -18.30 -0.08 10.39
CA THR A 477 -18.73 1.22 9.89
C THR A 477 -20.15 1.50 10.37
N LEU A 478 -20.35 2.65 11.00
CA LEU A 478 -21.67 3.22 11.25
C LEU A 478 -21.93 4.21 10.11
N ARG A 479 -23.03 4.04 9.38
CA ARG A 479 -23.41 4.90 8.26
C ARG A 479 -24.83 5.44 8.49
N ASN A 480 -25.05 6.69 8.18
CA ASN A 480 -26.38 7.29 8.15
C ASN A 480 -26.52 8.13 6.88
N GLU A 481 -27.62 7.95 6.19
CA GLU A 481 -27.97 8.69 4.99
C GLU A 481 -29.36 9.27 5.18
N TYR A 482 -29.49 10.57 4.96
CA TYR A 482 -30.72 11.31 5.11
C TYR A 482 -30.98 12.07 3.82
N ASP A 483 -32.16 11.88 3.26
CA ASP A 483 -32.59 12.54 2.04
C ASP A 483 -33.85 13.36 2.30
N LYS A 484 -33.95 14.49 1.62
CA LYS A 484 -35.15 15.31 1.60
C LYS A 484 -35.39 15.79 0.19
N ASN A 485 -36.59 15.53 -0.33
CA ASN A 485 -37.00 15.95 -1.66
C ASN A 485 -38.11 17.00 -1.57
N SER A 486 -38.34 17.69 -2.69
CA SER A 486 -39.50 18.58 -2.83
C SER A 486 -40.77 17.79 -3.09
N ASP A 487 -41.91 18.33 -2.68
CA ASP A 487 -43.23 17.73 -2.89
C ASP A 487 -43.71 18.05 -4.31
N VAL A 488 -43.24 17.25 -5.27
CA VAL A 488 -43.59 17.34 -6.68
C VAL A 488 -44.10 15.99 -7.19
N GLN A 489 -45.09 16.03 -8.08
CA GLN A 489 -45.69 14.83 -8.64
C GLN A 489 -44.83 14.29 -9.79
N VAL A 490 -44.05 13.25 -9.50
CA VAL A 490 -43.10 12.63 -10.43
C VAL A 490 -43.33 11.12 -10.54
N ASN A 491 -42.77 10.49 -11.58
CA ASN A 491 -42.95 9.06 -11.87
C ASN A 491 -41.77 8.18 -11.42
N TYR A 492 -40.95 8.67 -10.50
CA TYR A 492 -39.82 7.98 -9.91
C TYR A 492 -39.88 8.05 -8.37
N PHE A 493 -39.05 7.24 -7.70
CA PHE A 493 -38.97 7.25 -6.24
C PHE A 493 -38.52 8.62 -5.69
N ASN A 494 -39.46 9.35 -5.09
CA ASN A 494 -39.25 10.71 -4.59
C ASN A 494 -39.88 10.92 -3.20
N PRO A 495 -39.42 10.22 -2.16
CA PRO A 495 -39.98 10.40 -0.82
C PRO A 495 -39.69 11.80 -0.30
N ARG A 496 -40.68 12.44 0.33
CA ARG A 496 -40.51 13.77 0.96
C ARG A 496 -39.31 13.81 1.91
N TYR A 497 -39.10 12.73 2.66
CA TYR A 497 -37.82 12.46 3.32
C TYR A 497 -37.59 10.94 3.43
N SER A 498 -36.32 10.55 3.48
CA SER A 498 -35.88 9.21 3.86
C SER A 498 -34.69 9.29 4.80
N ASN A 499 -34.52 8.27 5.63
CA ASN A 499 -33.36 8.11 6.49
C ASN A 499 -32.99 6.64 6.63
N SER A 500 -31.78 6.27 6.25
CA SER A 500 -31.18 4.96 6.54
C SER A 500 -30.12 5.09 7.62
N ALA A 501 -30.11 4.20 8.60
CA ALA A 501 -29.06 4.11 9.61
C ALA A 501 -28.57 2.66 9.69
N GLU A 502 -27.28 2.46 9.46
CA GLU A 502 -26.68 1.16 9.17
C GLU A 502 -25.44 0.89 10.03
N VAL A 503 -25.27 -0.38 10.39
CA VAL A 503 -24.03 -0.94 10.91
C VAL A 503 -23.52 -1.94 9.88
N ILE A 504 -22.30 -1.71 9.38
CA ILE A 504 -21.66 -2.52 8.36
C ILE A 504 -20.38 -3.11 8.94
N LEU A 505 -20.24 -4.43 8.86
CA LEU A 505 -19.05 -5.17 9.23
C LEU A 505 -18.35 -5.65 7.95
N THR A 506 -17.09 -5.25 7.76
CA THR A 506 -16.25 -5.78 6.67
C THR A 506 -15.09 -6.58 7.22
N HIS A 507 -14.75 -7.69 6.58
CA HIS A 507 -13.61 -8.54 6.90
C HIS A 507 -12.80 -8.83 5.64
N ASP A 508 -11.55 -8.37 5.62
CA ASP A 508 -10.58 -8.70 4.59
C ASP A 508 -9.68 -9.83 5.09
N TRP A 509 -9.58 -10.90 4.32
CA TRP A 509 -8.72 -12.06 4.58
C TRP A 509 -7.75 -12.28 3.43
N THR A 510 -6.47 -11.97 3.65
CA THR A 510 -5.38 -12.28 2.71
C THR A 510 -5.07 -13.77 2.79
N THR A 511 -5.47 -14.53 1.77
CA THR A 511 -5.30 -16.00 1.74
C THR A 511 -3.99 -16.43 1.11
N TRP A 512 -3.43 -15.59 0.24
CA TRP A 512 -2.15 -15.83 -0.42
C TRP A 512 -1.48 -14.51 -0.75
N ARG A 513 -0.16 -14.44 -0.54
CA ARG A 513 0.68 -13.32 -0.96
C ARG A 513 2.06 -13.83 -1.35
N ASN A 514 2.62 -13.24 -2.41
CA ASN A 514 3.99 -13.43 -2.85
C ASN A 514 4.51 -12.10 -3.40
N TYR A 515 5.21 -11.34 -2.56
CA TYR A 515 5.66 -9.97 -2.84
C TYR A 515 4.51 -9.07 -3.31
N GLU A 516 4.61 -8.56 -4.55
CA GLU A 516 3.67 -7.61 -5.15
C GLU A 516 2.35 -8.25 -5.61
N ARG A 517 2.20 -9.58 -5.46
CA ARG A 517 0.99 -10.31 -5.84
C ARG A 517 0.29 -10.85 -4.61
N HIS A 518 -1.02 -10.71 -4.55
CA HIS A 518 -1.80 -11.28 -3.46
C HIS A 518 -3.24 -11.57 -3.89
N PHE A 519 -3.89 -12.44 -3.12
CA PHE A 519 -5.28 -12.79 -3.26
C PHE A 519 -5.97 -12.66 -1.89
N SER A 520 -7.00 -11.83 -1.86
CA SER A 520 -7.77 -11.54 -0.66
C SER A 520 -9.25 -11.88 -0.88
N GLN A 521 -9.88 -12.37 0.19
CA GLN A 521 -11.32 -12.56 0.27
C GLN A 521 -11.91 -11.40 1.08
N HIS A 522 -12.94 -10.76 0.55
CA HIS A 522 -13.63 -9.66 1.17
C HIS A 522 -15.06 -10.09 1.50
N PHE A 523 -15.41 -9.98 2.78
CA PHE A 523 -16.74 -10.25 3.30
C PHE A 523 -17.34 -8.97 3.85
N GLU A 524 -18.57 -8.67 3.50
CA GLU A 524 -19.31 -7.54 4.05
C GLU A 524 -20.71 -8.01 4.48
N VAL A 525 -21.12 -7.56 5.67
CA VAL A 525 -22.46 -7.76 6.19
C VAL A 525 -22.94 -6.43 6.77
N GLY A 526 -24.04 -5.91 6.25
CA GLY A 526 -24.70 -4.68 6.70
C GLY A 526 -26.09 -4.96 7.23
N THR A 527 -26.50 -4.26 8.27
CA THR A 527 -27.90 -4.22 8.71
C THR A 527 -28.25 -2.88 9.33
N GLY A 528 -29.51 -2.50 9.28
CA GLY A 528 -29.94 -1.18 9.73
C GLY A 528 -31.44 -1.01 9.73
N ALA A 529 -31.85 0.25 9.82
CA ALA A 529 -33.24 0.66 9.74
C ALA A 529 -33.39 1.75 8.68
N PHE A 530 -34.45 1.65 7.88
CA PHE A 530 -34.86 2.63 6.90
C PHE A 530 -36.21 3.22 7.32
N SER A 531 -36.29 4.55 7.38
CA SER A 531 -37.51 5.30 7.65
C SER A 531 -37.80 6.18 6.45
N GLN A 532 -39.06 6.23 6.04
CA GLN A 532 -39.53 7.05 4.93
C GLN A 532 -40.73 7.87 5.38
N ALA A 533 -40.94 9.03 4.78
CA ALA A 533 -42.16 9.80 4.95
C ALA A 533 -43.40 8.93 4.71
N ASP A 534 -44.39 9.05 5.60
CA ASP A 534 -45.72 8.45 5.48
C ASP A 534 -45.77 6.91 5.56
N TYR A 535 -44.63 6.27 5.89
CA TYR A 535 -44.49 4.82 6.02
C TYR A 535 -43.78 4.40 7.31
N SER A 536 -43.95 3.14 7.70
CA SER A 536 -43.30 2.55 8.88
C SER A 536 -41.80 2.29 8.66
N THR A 537 -41.01 2.43 9.73
CA THR A 537 -39.59 2.07 9.71
C THR A 537 -39.42 0.56 9.55
N LYS A 538 -38.61 0.14 8.58
CA LYS A 538 -38.31 -1.28 8.30
C LYS A 538 -36.81 -1.56 8.32
N ALA A 539 -36.46 -2.83 8.48
CA ALA A 539 -35.06 -3.24 8.53
C ALA A 539 -34.47 -3.35 7.11
N LEU A 540 -33.20 -2.94 6.98
CA LEU A 540 -32.38 -3.18 5.79
C LEU A 540 -31.30 -4.22 6.10
N PHE A 541 -30.84 -4.89 5.06
CA PHE A 541 -29.78 -5.90 5.16
C PHE A 541 -28.96 -5.96 3.87
N ASN A 542 -27.66 -6.18 3.99
CA ASN A 542 -26.75 -6.39 2.86
C ASN A 542 -25.72 -7.48 3.18
N VAL A 543 -25.40 -8.32 2.21
CA VAL A 543 -24.27 -9.25 2.28
C VAL A 543 -23.53 -9.23 0.95
N LEU A 544 -22.21 -9.14 1.00
CA LEU A 544 -21.33 -9.23 -0.16
C LEU A 544 -20.17 -10.18 0.12
N TYR A 545 -19.88 -11.02 -0.86
CA TYR A 545 -18.63 -11.77 -0.93
C TYR A 545 -17.89 -11.42 -2.22
N ARG A 546 -16.66 -10.94 -2.08
CA ARG A 546 -15.82 -10.49 -3.20
C ARG A 546 -14.42 -11.09 -3.12
N HIS A 547 -13.87 -11.39 -4.29
CA HIS A 547 -12.49 -11.78 -4.49
C HIS A 547 -11.70 -10.58 -5.00
N ASP A 548 -10.58 -10.29 -4.37
CA ASP A 548 -9.66 -9.20 -4.73
C ASP A 548 -8.29 -9.78 -5.11
N TRP A 549 -7.86 -9.54 -6.34
CA TRP A 549 -6.59 -9.99 -6.91
C TRP A 549 -5.65 -8.81 -7.19
N GLN A 550 -4.44 -8.88 -6.66
CA GLN A 550 -3.31 -8.09 -7.15
C GLN A 550 -2.44 -8.99 -8.04
N LEU A 551 -2.53 -8.81 -9.36
CA LEU A 551 -1.91 -9.69 -10.36
C LEU A 551 -0.44 -9.33 -10.61
N SER A 552 -0.10 -8.05 -10.49
CA SER A 552 1.25 -7.50 -10.55
C SER A 552 1.30 -6.21 -9.74
N ARG A 553 2.43 -5.50 -9.70
CA ARG A 553 2.50 -4.15 -9.10
C ARG A 553 1.52 -3.14 -9.71
N THR A 554 1.16 -3.32 -10.98
CA THR A 554 0.39 -2.34 -11.77
C THR A 554 -0.98 -2.82 -12.22
N TRP A 555 -1.35 -4.06 -11.93
CA TRP A 555 -2.62 -4.65 -12.34
C TRP A 555 -3.34 -5.30 -11.15
N SER A 556 -4.62 -4.96 -11.00
CA SER A 556 -5.55 -5.55 -10.03
C SER A 556 -6.90 -5.84 -10.67
N MET A 557 -7.64 -6.77 -10.06
CA MET A 557 -8.97 -7.17 -10.50
C MET A 557 -9.78 -7.60 -9.29
N ASN A 558 -11.09 -7.33 -9.31
CA ASN A 558 -12.02 -7.84 -8.33
C ASN A 558 -13.30 -8.38 -9.00
N TYR A 559 -13.95 -9.30 -8.32
CA TYR A 559 -15.30 -9.75 -8.68
C TYR A 559 -16.03 -10.28 -7.46
N GLY A 560 -17.34 -10.06 -7.37
CA GLY A 560 -18.11 -10.46 -6.21
C GLY A 560 -19.59 -10.60 -6.50
N ILE A 561 -20.30 -11.23 -5.57
CA ILE A 561 -21.74 -11.39 -5.58
C ILE A 561 -22.29 -10.95 -4.23
N GLY A 562 -23.39 -10.21 -4.26
CA GLY A 562 -24.08 -9.76 -3.07
C GLY A 562 -25.59 -9.91 -3.18
N TRP A 563 -26.20 -9.81 -2.01
CA TRP A 563 -27.64 -9.82 -1.83
C TRP A 563 -28.01 -8.76 -0.81
N SER A 564 -28.98 -7.91 -1.15
CA SER A 564 -29.51 -6.90 -0.24
C SER A 564 -31.03 -6.96 -0.17
N ASN A 565 -31.53 -6.47 0.97
CA ASN A 565 -32.93 -6.23 1.22
C ASN A 565 -33.11 -4.76 1.59
N HIS A 566 -33.89 -4.02 0.80
CA HIS A 566 -34.21 -2.63 1.06
C HIS A 566 -35.73 -2.41 1.00
N PRO A 567 -36.34 -1.82 2.03
CA PRO A 567 -37.77 -1.50 2.01
C PRO A 567 -38.02 -0.17 1.28
N TYR A 568 -38.91 -0.17 0.30
CA TYR A 568 -39.37 1.02 -0.40
C TYR A 568 -40.90 1.06 -0.37
N ASP A 569 -41.50 2.18 0.05
CA ASP A 569 -42.96 2.29 0.18
C ASP A 569 -43.58 1.13 1.00
N GLU A 570 -42.88 0.69 2.06
CA GLU A 570 -43.14 -0.52 2.86
C GLU A 570 -42.93 -1.87 2.19
N GLU A 571 -42.75 -1.98 0.89
CA GLU A 571 -42.49 -3.26 0.24
C GLU A 571 -41.01 -3.60 0.25
N ASN A 572 -40.67 -4.83 0.63
CA ASN A 572 -39.28 -5.27 0.60
C ASN A 572 -38.85 -5.54 -0.83
N GLU A 573 -37.79 -4.88 -1.25
CA GLU A 573 -37.03 -5.22 -2.44
C GLU A 573 -35.84 -6.09 -2.07
N HIS A 574 -35.78 -7.26 -2.70
CA HIS A 574 -34.65 -8.16 -2.68
C HIS A 574 -33.81 -7.97 -3.95
N LYS A 575 -32.58 -7.51 -3.79
CA LYS A 575 -31.65 -7.26 -4.89
C LYS A 575 -30.52 -8.27 -4.83
N THR A 576 -30.33 -9.04 -5.89
CA THR A 576 -29.10 -9.83 -6.09
C THR A 576 -28.23 -9.08 -7.07
N TYR A 577 -26.98 -8.85 -6.71
CA TYR A 577 -26.06 -8.08 -7.53
C TYR A 577 -24.71 -8.77 -7.68
N ALA A 578 -24.03 -8.49 -8.79
CA ALA A 578 -22.66 -8.91 -9.06
C ALA A 578 -21.82 -7.68 -9.39
N GLN A 579 -20.57 -7.68 -8.95
CA GLN A 579 -19.60 -6.62 -9.21
C GLN A 579 -18.40 -7.23 -9.92
N PHE A 580 -17.82 -6.46 -10.83
CA PHE A 580 -16.55 -6.77 -11.49
C PHE A 580 -15.79 -5.48 -11.72
N GLY A 581 -14.50 -5.47 -11.39
CA GLY A 581 -13.65 -4.32 -11.64
C GLY A 581 -12.22 -4.72 -11.96
N PHE A 582 -11.52 -3.87 -12.71
CA PHE A 582 -10.09 -4.00 -12.90
C PHE A 582 -9.43 -2.62 -13.01
N GLU A 583 -8.16 -2.55 -12.62
CA GLU A 583 -7.29 -1.40 -12.81
C GLU A 583 -5.93 -1.87 -13.34
N GLY A 584 -5.37 -1.09 -14.26
CA GLY A 584 -4.10 -1.42 -14.92
C GLY A 584 -3.30 -0.19 -15.32
N ARG A 585 -1.97 -0.30 -15.31
CA ARG A 585 -1.05 0.60 -16.05
C ARG A 585 -0.34 -0.16 -17.16
N PHE A 586 -0.22 0.44 -18.34
CA PHE A 586 0.33 -0.22 -19.54
C PHE A 586 1.20 0.71 -20.40
#